data_AF-A0A520WFJ4-F1
#
_entry.id   AF-A0A520WFJ4-F1
#
_cell.length_a   1.000
_cell.length_b   1.000
_cell.length_c   1.000
_cell.angle_alpha   90.00
_cell.angle_beta   90.00
_cell.angle_gamma   90.00
#
_symmetry.space_group_name_H-M   'P 1'
#
loop_
_entity.id
_entity.type
_entity.pdbx_description
1 polymer ?
#
loop_
_entity_poly.entity_id
_entity_poly.type
_entity_poly.pdbx_seq_one_letter_code
_entity_poly.pdbx_strand_id
1 'polypeptide(L)' 'MMRLFYCIILVIGFLYSQEKISFIKYFQNDRDFLGDKGMLASDRKGENHIQVSYNEKKQAIIKEWMNQYGQA' A
#
# COMPACT_ATOMS: atom_id res chain seq x y z
N MET A 1 5.11 -37.16 -9.57
CA MET A 1 3.78 -36.49 -9.61
C MET A 1 3.54 -35.55 -8.44
N MET A 2 3.80 -35.93 -7.18
CA MET A 2 3.54 -35.06 -6.01
C MET A 2 4.29 -33.71 -6.04
N ARG A 3 5.53 -33.66 -6.54
CA ARG A 3 6.29 -32.39 -6.63
C ARG A 3 5.63 -31.36 -7.56
N LEU A 4 5.05 -31.82 -8.68
CA LEU A 4 4.34 -30.96 -9.62
C LEU A 4 3.05 -30.41 -9.00
N PHE A 5 2.34 -31.24 -8.24
CA PHE A 5 1.13 -30.85 -7.52
C PHE A 5 1.41 -29.74 -6.49
N TYR A 6 2.48 -29.85 -5.71
CA TYR A 6 2.90 -28.78 -4.80
C TYR A 6 3.25 -27.48 -5.53
N CYS A 7 3.93 -27.57 -6.68
CA CYS A 7 4.22 -26.39 -7.49
C CYS A 7 2.94 -25.73 -8.02
N ILE A 8 1.95 -26.51 -8.45
CA ILE A 8 0.65 -26.00 -8.92
C ILE A 8 -0.09 -25.28 -7.79
N ILE A 9 -0.15 -25.87 -6.58
CA ILE A 9 -0.76 -25.22 -5.41
C ILE A 9 -0.07 -23.89 -5.10
N LEU A 10 1.26 -23.84 -5.16
CA LEU A 10 2.03 -22.63 -4.89
C LEU A 10 1.71 -21.53 -5.91
N VAL A 11 1.67 -21.87 -7.20
CA VAL A 11 1.33 -20.92 -8.27
C VAL A 11 -0.10 -20.40 -8.10
N ILE A 12 -1.07 -21.26 -7.82
CA ILE A 12 -2.46 -20.86 -7.59
C ILE A 12 -2.55 -19.93 -6.38
N GLY A 13 -1.88 -20.26 -5.26
CA GLY A 13 -1.85 -19.39 -4.08
C GLY A 13 -1.32 -17.99 -4.37
N PHE A 14 -0.26 -17.89 -5.19
CA PHE A 14 0.32 -16.61 -5.58
C PHE A 14 -0.64 -15.76 -6.43
N LEU A 15 -1.38 -16.40 -7.34
CA LEU A 15 -2.37 -15.72 -8.17
C LEU A 15 -3.56 -15.18 -7.36
N TYR A 16 -3.99 -15.91 -6.32
CA TYR A 16 -5.10 -15.49 -5.44
C TYR A 16 -4.71 -14.42 -4.41
N SER A 17 -3.42 -14.21 -4.14
CA SER A 17 -2.94 -13.23 -3.15
C SER A 17 -2.95 -11.78 -3.65
N GLN A 18 -3.39 -11.52 -4.88
CA GLN A 18 -3.41 -10.15 -5.42
C GLN A 18 -4.53 -9.32 -4.80
N GLU A 19 -4.17 -8.46 -3.87
CA GLU A 19 -5.07 -7.50 -3.27
C GLU A 19 -5.17 -6.24 -4.14
N LYS A 20 -6.39 -5.83 -4.49
CA LYS A 20 -6.61 -4.66 -5.34
C LYS A 20 -6.51 -3.38 -4.52
N ILE A 21 -5.74 -2.42 -5.01
CA ILE A 21 -5.73 -1.05 -4.50
C ILE A 21 -7.03 -0.36 -4.92
N SER A 22 -7.77 0.15 -3.94
CA SER A 22 -9.03 0.88 -4.12
C SER A 22 -8.81 2.39 -4.04
N PHE A 23 -8.02 2.86 -3.06
CA PHE A 23 -7.71 4.27 -2.89
C PHE A 23 -6.36 4.48 -2.20
N ILE A 24 -5.86 5.72 -2.25
CA ILE A 24 -4.61 6.14 -1.63
C ILE A 24 -4.90 7.28 -0.66
N LYS A 25 -4.30 7.24 0.54
CA LYS A 25 -4.23 8.39 1.45
C LYS A 25 -2.78 8.80 1.65
N TYR A 26 -2.58 10.08 1.94
CA TYR A 26 -1.30 10.66 2.28
C TYR A 26 -1.29 11.08 3.74
N PHE A 27 -0.16 10.97 4.42
CA PHE A 27 0.02 11.39 5.81
C PHE A 27 1.35 12.10 5.96
N GLN A 28 1.43 13.09 6.85
CA GLN A 28 2.68 13.84 7.04
C GLN A 28 3.72 13.03 7.84
N ASN A 29 3.26 12.15 8.73
CA ASN A 29 4.10 11.33 9.61
C ASN A 29 3.32 10.12 10.17
N ASP A 30 4.01 9.27 10.92
CA ASP A 30 3.41 8.06 11.51
C ASP A 30 2.30 8.34 12.52
N ARG A 31 2.36 9.44 13.27
CA ARG A 31 1.31 9.81 14.22
C ARG A 31 0.03 10.13 13.47
N ASP A 32 0.13 10.89 12.39
CA ASP A 32 -1.01 11.24 11.55
C ASP A 32 -1.60 10.00 10.86
N PHE A 33 -0.76 9.05 10.46
CA PHE A 33 -1.21 7.74 9.97
C PHE A 33 -1.99 6.96 11.04
N LEU A 34 -1.45 6.81 12.25
CA LEU A 34 -2.11 6.10 13.35
C LEU A 34 -3.40 6.79 13.81
N GLY A 35 -3.47 8.11 13.68
CA GLY A 35 -4.64 8.92 13.98
C GLY A 35 -5.64 9.11 12.84
N ASP A 36 -5.41 8.47 11.68
CA ASP A 36 -6.16 8.65 10.42
C ASP A 36 -6.34 10.13 10.00
N LYS A 37 -5.35 10.97 10.31
CA LYS A 37 -5.33 12.38 9.93
C LYS A 37 -4.67 12.55 8.56
N GLY A 38 -5.48 12.42 7.51
CA GLY A 38 -5.01 12.56 6.13
C GLY A 38 -4.46 13.95 5.79
N MET A 39 -3.42 13.97 4.97
CA MET A 39 -2.87 15.14 4.30
C MET A 39 -3.55 15.33 2.93
N LEU A 40 -3.77 16.58 2.52
CA LEU A 40 -4.32 16.88 1.20
C LEU A 40 -3.30 16.60 0.09
N ALA A 41 -3.80 16.23 -1.09
CA ALA A 41 -2.93 15.96 -2.25
C ALA A 41 -2.21 17.21 -2.78
N SER A 42 -2.68 18.42 -2.45
CA SER A 42 -2.00 19.69 -2.72
C SER A 42 -0.77 19.89 -1.85
N ASP A 43 -0.88 19.47 -0.59
CA ASP A 43 0.10 19.77 0.47
C ASP A 43 1.32 18.84 0.38
N ARG A 44 1.21 17.75 -0.38
CA ARG A 44 2.29 16.77 -0.57
C ARG A 44 3.44 17.26 -1.46
N LYS A 45 3.23 18.32 -2.25
CA LYS A 45 4.22 18.75 -3.25
C LYS A 45 5.42 19.40 -2.56
N GLY A 46 6.60 18.82 -2.75
CA GLY A 46 7.84 19.34 -2.16
C GLY A 46 8.06 18.90 -0.71
N GLU A 47 7.18 18.07 -0.15
CA GLU A 47 7.25 17.60 1.23
C GLU A 47 7.49 16.09 1.27
N ASN A 48 8.31 15.65 2.23
CA ASN A 48 8.40 14.23 2.55
C ASN A 48 7.11 13.80 3.25
N HIS A 49 6.53 12.68 2.84
CA HIS A 49 5.26 12.23 3.36
C HIS A 49 5.11 10.72 3.25
N ILE A 50 4.13 10.16 3.95
CA ILE A 50 3.75 8.75 3.84
C ILE A 50 2.63 8.64 2.81
N GLN A 51 2.78 7.71 1.86
CA GLN A 51 1.72 7.26 0.97
C GLN A 51 1.23 5.89 1.44
N VAL A 52 -0.09 5.72 1.59
CA VAL A 52 -0.68 4.44 1.96
C VAL A 52 -1.76 4.04 0.97
N SER A 53 -1.59 2.87 0.36
CA SER A 53 -2.56 2.24 -0.52
C SER A 53 -3.50 1.35 0.28
N TYR A 54 -4.80 1.47 0.03
CA TYR A 54 -5.85 0.73 0.76
C TYR A 54 -6.68 -0.15 -0.17
N ASN A 55 -7.18 -1.26 0.35
CA ASN A 55 -8.17 -2.11 -0.33
C ASN A 55 -9.59 -1.55 -0.18
N GLU A 56 -10.58 -2.20 -0.81
CA GLU A 56 -12.01 -1.84 -0.69
C GLU A 56 -12.55 -1.95 0.74
N LYS A 57 -11.94 -2.80 1.57
CA LYS A 57 -12.25 -2.97 2.99
C LYS A 57 -11.56 -1.92 3.89
N LYS A 58 -10.89 -0.92 3.29
CA LYS A 58 -10.13 0.13 3.98
C LYS A 58 -8.95 -0.41 4.82
N GLN A 59 -8.40 -1.56 4.45
CA GLN A 59 -7.19 -2.11 5.05
C GLN A 59 -5.97 -1.60 4.28
N ALA A 60 -4.93 -1.17 5.00
CA ALA A 60 -3.68 -0.72 4.40
C ALA A 60 -2.93 -1.92 3.80
N ILE A 61 -2.63 -1.84 2.51
CA ILE A 61 -1.92 -2.88 1.75
C ILE A 61 -0.43 -2.54 1.65
N ILE A 62 -0.12 -1.28 1.32
CA ILE A 62 1.24 -0.80 1.05
C ILE A 62 1.41 0.54 1.76
N LYS A 63 2.54 0.73 2.44
CA LYS A 63 2.94 1.98 3.09
C LYS A 63 4.35 2.35 2.65
N GLU A 64 4.50 3.53 2.09
CA GLU A 64 5.75 4.03 1.50
C GLU A 64 6.11 5.41 2.03
N TRP A 65 7.40 5.67 2.19
CA TRP A 65 7.92 7.00 2.50
C TRP A 65 8.29 7.70 1.21
N MET A 66 7.50 8.69 0.84
CA MET A 66 7.72 9.50 -0.35
C MET A 66 8.65 10.67 -0.01
N ASN A 67 9.67 10.88 -0.83
CA ASN A 67 10.47 12.09 -0.79
C ASN A 67 9.74 13.29 -1.44
N GLN A 68 10.32 14.49 -1.31
CA GLN A 68 9.81 15.73 -1.93
C GLN A 68 9.58 15.68 -3.45
N TYR A 69 10.17 14.70 -4.15
CA TYR A 69 10.01 14.48 -5.60
C TYR A 69 8.94 13.44 -5.92
N GLY A 70 8.28 12.87 -4.91
CA GLY A 70 7.27 11.83 -5.08
C GLY A 70 7.86 10.45 -5.40
N GLN A 71 9.07 10.16 -4.92
CA GLN A 71 9.72 8.86 -5.06
C GLN A 71 9.75 8.15 -3.70
N ALA A 72 9.44 6.85 -3.70
CA ALA A 72 9.49 5.96 -2.55
C ALA A 72 10.90 5.41 -2.29
#